data_AF-A0A946WT55-F1
#
_entry.id   AF-A0A946WT55-F1
#
_cell.length_a   1.000
_cell.length_b   1.000
_cell.length_c   1.000
_cell.angle_alpha   90.00
_cell.angle_beta   90.00
_cell.angle_gamma   90.00
#
_symmetry.space_group_name_H-M   'P 1'
#
loop_
_entity.id
_entity.type
_entity.pdbx_description
1 polymer ?
#
loop_
_entity_poly.entity_id
_entity_poly.type
_entity_poly.pdbx_seq_one_letter_code
_entity_poly.pdbx_strand_id
1 'polypeptide(L)' 'MEQTSILAICLIAFSAVFFLLALLAVVMQLITAAFPIVKQELSTAYVAAISSTFNVLIPGSKVTRIEEIK' A
#
# COMPACT_ATOMS: atom_id res chain seq x y z
N MET A 1 36.79 27.68 -17.42
CA MET A 1 37.08 26.62 -16.43
C MET A 1 36.12 26.65 -15.22
N GLU A 2 35.32 27.71 -15.02
CA GLU A 2 34.37 27.84 -13.89
C GLU A 2 33.01 27.15 -14.10
N GLN A 3 32.52 27.07 -15.35
CA GLN A 3 31.22 26.45 -15.66
C GLN A 3 31.18 24.94 -15.35
N THR A 4 32.29 24.24 -15.57
CA THR A 4 32.42 22.81 -15.30
C THR A 4 32.23 22.49 -13.82
N SER A 5 32.70 23.38 -12.94
CA SER A 5 32.62 23.21 -11.49
C SER A 5 31.18 23.34 -10.97
N ILE A 6 30.43 24.34 -11.45
CA ILE A 6 29.04 24.56 -11.01
C ILE A 6 28.15 23.39 -11.46
N LEU A 7 28.30 22.96 -12.72
CA LEU A 7 27.53 21.83 -13.25
C LEU A 7 27.86 20.52 -12.52
N ALA A 8 29.12 20.28 -12.19
CA ALA A 8 29.54 19.13 -11.40
C ALA A 8 28.93 19.15 -9.99
N ILE A 9 28.93 20.30 -9.31
CA ILE A 9 28.35 20.45 -7.97
C ILE A 9 26.84 20.21 -8.01
N CYS A 10 26.13 20.76 -9.00
CA CYS A 10 24.69 20.53 -9.17
C CYS A 10 24.37 19.05 -9.40
N LEU A 11 25.16 18.35 -10.22
CA LEU A 11 24.98 16.91 -10.45
C LEU A 11 25.22 16.08 -9.19
N ILE A 12 26.24 16.42 -8.40
CA ILE A 12 26.54 15.72 -7.14
C ILE A 12 25.45 15.97 -6.10
N ALA A 13 24.96 17.21 -5.99
CA ALA A 13 23.88 17.54 -5.07
C ALA A 13 22.58 16.81 -5.46
N PHE A 14 22.24 16.78 -6.75
CA PHE A 14 21.06 16.07 -7.25
C PHE A 14 21.15 14.57 -7.01
N SER A 15 22.30 13.96 -7.32
CA SER A 15 22.51 12.54 -7.09
C SER A 15 22.43 12.19 -5.60
N ALA A 16 23.04 13.00 -4.72
CA ALA A 16 22.98 12.80 -3.27
C ALA A 16 21.53 12.81 -2.74
N VAL A 17 20.70 13.75 -3.19
CA VAL A 17 19.28 13.79 -2.80
C VAL A 17 18.53 12.57 -3.33
N PHE A 18 18.77 12.18 -4.58
CA PHE A 18 18.14 10.99 -5.15
C PHE A 18 18.51 9.72 -4.39
N PHE A 19 19.78 9.55 -4.03
CA PHE A 19 20.25 8.44 -3.20
C PHE A 19 19.61 8.43 -1.82
N LEU A 20 19.49 9.59 -1.18
CA LEU A 20 18.86 9.72 0.12
C LEU A 20 17.38 9.32 0.06
N LEU A 21 16.63 9.83 -0.92
CA LEU A 21 15.23 9.48 -1.13
C LEU A 21 15.05 8.00 -1.46
N ALA A 22 15.90 7.44 -2.32
CA ALA A 22 15.88 6.02 -2.66
C ALA A 22 16.13 5.14 -1.43
N LEU A 23 17.10 5.49 -0.59
CA LEU A 23 17.39 4.77 0.65
C LEU A 23 16.20 4.80 1.61
N LEU A 24 15.59 5.97 1.81
CA LEU A 24 14.37 6.11 2.61
C LEU A 24 13.22 5.25 2.09
N ALA A 25 13.00 5.24 0.77
CA ALA A 25 11.97 4.41 0.14
C ALA A 25 12.24 2.91 0.35
N VAL A 26 13.48 2.47 0.19
CA VAL A 26 13.89 1.08 0.45
C VAL A 26 13.66 0.71 1.91
N VAL A 27 14.01 1.57 2.85
CA VAL A 27 13.76 1.34 4.28
C VAL A 27 12.26 1.17 4.56
N MET A 28 11.42 2.05 4.00
CA MET A 28 9.97 1.94 4.17
C MET A 28 9.41 0.63 3.57
N GLN A 29 9.90 0.20 2.41
CA GLN A 29 9.52 -1.08 1.82
C GLN A 29 9.99 -2.27 2.66
N LEU A 30 11.19 -2.20 3.20
CA LEU A 30 11.75 -3.26 4.04
C LEU A 30 11.00 -3.39 5.36
N ILE A 31 10.61 -2.25 5.97
CA ILE A 31 9.73 -2.24 7.15
C ILE A 31 8.37 -2.83 6.80
N THR A 32 7.78 -2.47 5.66
CA THR A 32 6.48 -3.00 5.22
C THR A 32 6.55 -4.49 4.89
N ALA A 33 7.68 -4.97 4.39
CA ALA A 33 7.90 -6.40 4.12
C ALA A 33 8.12 -7.20 5.41
N ALA A 34 8.81 -6.63 6.40
CA ALA A 34 9.04 -7.25 7.70
C ALA A 34 7.78 -7.24 8.58
N PHE A 35 6.98 -6.18 8.49
CA PHE A 35 5.70 -6.02 9.19
C PHE A 35 4.59 -5.72 8.17
N PRO A 36 4.14 -6.74 7.42
CA PRO A 36 3.03 -6.56 6.51
C PRO A 36 1.80 -6.15 7.32
N ILE A 37 1.30 -4.95 7.07
CA ILE A 37 -0.01 -4.54 7.55
C ILE A 37 -1.00 -5.48 6.85
N VAL A 38 -1.44 -6.50 7.57
CA VAL A 38 -2.52 -7.38 7.13
C VAL A 38 -3.75 -6.49 7.11
N LYS A 39 -4.02 -5.85 5.96
CA LYS A 39 -5.36 -5.34 5.72
C LYS A 39 -6.25 -6.56 5.82
N GLN A 40 -7.09 -6.58 6.85
CA GLN A 40 -8.15 -7.54 7.01
C GLN A 40 -9.19 -7.24 5.92
N GLU A 41 -8.79 -7.43 4.66
CA GLU A 41 -9.71 -7.38 3.55
C GLU A 41 -10.55 -8.63 3.70
N LEU A 42 -11.83 -8.42 4.00
CA LEU A 42 -12.84 -9.47 3.93
C LEU A 42 -12.66 -10.17 2.59
N SER A 43 -12.16 -11.41 2.65
CA SER A 43 -11.89 -12.18 1.43
C SER A 43 -13.19 -12.28 0.64
N THR A 44 -13.08 -12.16 -0.69
CA THR A 44 -14.22 -12.27 -1.60
C THR A 44 -15.02 -13.55 -1.36
N ALA A 45 -14.37 -14.61 -0.85
CA ALA A 45 -15.02 -15.85 -0.44
C ALA A 45 -15.96 -15.65 0.77
N TYR A 46 -15.57 -14.88 1.78
CA TYR A 46 -16.43 -14.56 2.94
C TYR A 46 -17.62 -13.72 2.52
N VAL A 47 -17.41 -12.70 1.68
CA VAL A 47 -18.49 -11.84 1.18
C VAL A 47 -19.50 -12.66 0.36
N ALA A 48 -19.02 -13.57 -0.49
CA ALA A 48 -19.88 -14.46 -1.28
C ALA A 48 -20.65 -15.46 -0.41
N ALA A 49 -20.01 -16.06 0.60
CA ALA A 49 -20.66 -16.99 1.52
C ALA A 49 -21.77 -16.31 2.32
N ILE A 50 -21.51 -15.13 2.87
CA ILE A 50 -22.50 -14.36 3.64
C ILE A 50 -23.64 -13.92 2.71
N SER A 51 -23.33 -13.32 1.57
CA SER A 51 -24.35 -12.82 0.64
C SER A 51 -25.23 -13.94 0.06
N SER A 52 -24.68 -15.12 -0.23
CA SER A 52 -25.45 -16.26 -0.73
C SER A 52 -26.37 -16.83 0.35
N THR A 53 -25.91 -16.92 1.59
CA THR A 53 -26.72 -17.37 2.73
C THR A 53 -27.92 -16.45 2.96
N PHE A 54 -27.71 -15.14 2.96
CA PHE A 54 -28.79 -14.17 3.14
C PHE A 54 -29.76 -14.13 1.96
N ASN A 55 -29.31 -14.37 0.74
CA ASN A 55 -30.19 -14.44 -0.41
C ASN A 55 -31.09 -15.69 -0.40
N VAL A 56 -30.65 -16.79 0.22
CA VAL A 56 -31.49 -17.99 0.44
C VAL A 56 -32.54 -17.73 1.52
N LEU A 57 -32.16 -17.04 2.60
CA LEU A 57 -33.06 -16.79 3.72
C LEU A 57 -34.08 -15.69 3.41
N ILE A 58 -33.65 -14.63 2.73
CA ILE A 58 -34.44 -13.45 2.38
C ILE A 58 -34.18 -13.13 0.90
N PRO A 59 -34.98 -13.68 -0.02
CA PRO A 59 -34.79 -13.49 -1.46
C PRO A 59 -34.92 -12.01 -1.84
N GLY A 60 -33.97 -11.51 -2.65
CA GLY A 60 -33.91 -10.11 -3.07
C GLY A 60 -33.23 -9.17 -2.06
N SER A 61 -32.70 -9.70 -0.95
CA SER A 61 -31.90 -8.91 -0.02
C SER A 61 -30.50 -8.61 -0.57
N LYS A 62 -29.93 -7.47 -0.16
CA LYS A 62 -28.57 -7.06 -0.51
C LYS A 62 -27.79 -6.74 0.78
N VAL A 63 -26.67 -7.43 0.98
CA VAL A 63 -25.76 -7.16 2.09
C VAL A 63 -24.97 -5.89 1.75
N THR A 64 -25.15 -4.82 2.53
CA THR A 64 -24.56 -3.49 2.27
C THR A 64 -23.40 -3.15 3.19
N ARG A 65 -23.26 -3.84 4.32
CA ARG A 65 -22.23 -3.61 5.33
C ARG A 65 -21.94 -4.91 6.07
N ILE A 66 -20.66 -5.30 6.15
CA ILE A 66 -20.17 -6.45 6.89
C ILE A 66 -19.10 -5.94 7.84
N GLU A 67 -19.34 -6.05 9.13
CA GLU A 67 -18.42 -5.63 10.19
C GLU A 67 -18.13 -6.83 11.09
N GLU A 68 -16.85 -7.03 11.41
CA GLU A 68 -16.44 -8.03 12.39
C GLU A 68 -16.52 -7.38 13.77
N ILE A 69 -17.40 -7.89 14.64
CA ILE A 69 -17.49 -7.45 16.03
C ILE A 69 -16.57 -8.36 16.85
N LYS A 70 -15.53 -7.77 17.45
CA LYS A 70 -14.55 -8.47 18.29
C LYS A 70 -15.03 -8.60 19.74
#